data_AF-V4B7V7-F1
#
_entry.id   AF-V4B7V7-F1
#
_cell.length_a   1.000
_cell.length_b   1.000
_cell.length_c   1.000
_cell.angle_alpha   90.00
_cell.angle_beta   90.00
_cell.angle_gamma   90.00
#
_symmetry.space_group_name_H-M   'P 1'
#
loop_
_entity.id
_entity.type
_entity.pdbx_description
1 polymer ?
#
loop_
_entity_poly.entity_id
_entity_poly.type
_entity_poly.pdbx_seq_one_letter_code
_entity_poly.pdbx_strand_id
1 'polypeptide(L)' 'SAEKLLIKKLLERYSKQGRFGRPVVNTSDSLTVYFGLSLIQILDVDETNQVLKSNIW' A
#
# COMPACT_ATOMS: atom_id res chain seq x y z
N SER A 1 -4.01 13.83 25.34
CA SER A 1 -3.02 12.81 24.97
C SER A 1 -2.13 13.36 23.87
N ALA A 2 -0.81 13.24 24.01
CA ALA A 2 0.17 13.72 23.03
C ALA A 2 0.01 13.04 21.65
N GLU A 3 -0.43 11.79 21.63
CA GLU A 3 -0.68 11.01 20.43
C GLU A 3 -1.71 11.66 19.49
N LYS A 4 -2.84 12.14 20.05
CA LYS A 4 -3.89 12.80 19.26
C LYS A 4 -3.40 14.09 18.61
N LEU A 5 -2.50 14.83 19.28
CA LEU A 5 -1.88 16.03 18.74
C LEU A 5 -0.91 15.69 17.60
N LEU A 6 -0.11 14.65 17.79
CA LEU A 6 0.83 14.16 16.78
C LEU A 6 0.09 13.71 15.51
N ILE A 7 -0.97 12.91 15.65
CA ILE A 7 -1.79 12.43 14.54
C ILE A 7 -2.35 13.62 13.75
N LYS A 8 -2.93 14.61 14.45
CA LYS A 8 -3.46 15.82 13.80
C LYS A 8 -2.39 16.54 12.96
N LYS A 9 -1.20 16.75 13.53
CA LYS A 9 -0.08 17.43 12.86
C LYS A 9 0.42 16.67 11.62
N LEU A 10 0.51 15.34 11.70
CA LEU A 10 0.94 14.51 10.58
C LEU A 10 -0.06 14.53 9.42
N LEU A 11 -1.36 14.43 9.73
CA LEU A 11 -2.43 14.50 8.73
C LEU A 11 -2.52 15.87 8.06
N GLU A 12 -2.35 16.96 8.82
CA GLU A 12 -2.30 18.32 8.27
C GLU A 12 -1.13 18.50 7.29
N ARG A 13 0.05 17.96 7.62
CA ARG A 13 1.22 17.99 6.72
C ARG A 13 0.97 17.20 5.44
N TYR A 14 0.43 15.98 5.56
CA TYR A 14 0.10 15.13 4.42
C TYR A 14 -0.92 15.81 3.49
N SER A 15 -1.96 16.43 4.04
CA SER A 15 -2.97 17.12 3.24
C SER A 15 -2.44 18.36 2.51
N LYS A 16 -1.38 19.01 3.01
CA LYS A 16 -0.75 20.19 2.38
C LYS A 16 0.22 19.81 1.26
N GLN A 17 0.89 18.67 1.35
CA GLN A 17 1.85 18.20 0.34
C GLN A 17 1.18 17.59 -0.90
N GLY A 18 -0.15 17.36 -0.84
CA GLY A 18 -0.92 16.74 -1.91
C GLY A 18 -1.14 15.26 -1.64
N ARG A 19 -2.38 14.79 -1.86
CA ARG A 19 -2.79 13.39 -1.62
C ARG A 19 -2.48 12.46 -2.80
N PHE A 20 -1.98 13.02 -3.89
CA PHE A 20 -1.75 12.34 -5.16
C PHE A 20 -0.28 12.45 -5.52
N GLY A 21 0.31 11.32 -5.92
CA GLY A 21 1.72 11.24 -6.29
C GLY A 21 2.57 10.50 -5.25
N ARG A 22 3.86 10.38 -5.57
CA ARG A 22 4.83 9.67 -4.72
C ARG A 22 5.13 10.51 -3.47
N PRO A 23 5.13 9.92 -2.26
CA PRO A 23 5.44 10.62 -1.02
C PRO A 23 6.95 10.83 -0.84
N VAL A 24 7.57 11.56 -1.77
CA VAL A 24 9.00 11.91 -1.73
C VAL A 24 9.17 13.41 -1.57
N VAL A 25 10.14 13.83 -0.77
CA VAL A 25 10.44 15.26 -0.57
C VAL A 25 11.13 15.82 -1.81
N ASN A 26 12.06 15.07 -2.38
CA ASN A 26 12.76 15.43 -3.60
C ASN A 26 12.34 14.50 -4.73
N THR A 27 12.27 15.04 -5.94
CA THR A 27 11.95 14.26 -7.15
C THR A 27 13.05 13.28 -7.54
N SER A 28 14.28 13.50 -7.08
CA SER A 28 15.44 12.65 -7.33
C SER A 28 15.50 11.41 -6.43
N ASP A 29 14.74 11.37 -5.33
CA ASP A 29 14.76 10.26 -4.38
C ASP A 29 13.96 9.06 -4.92
N SER A 30 14.49 7.84 -4.82
CA SER A 30 13.78 6.60 -5.19
C SER A 30 12.87 6.11 -4.07
N LEU A 31 11.69 5.57 -4.41
CA LEU A 31 10.79 4.91 -3.46
C LEU A 31 10.90 3.39 -3.61
N THR A 32 11.39 2.71 -2.57
CA THR A 32 11.41 1.24 -2.53
C THR A 32 10.10 0.73 -1.93
N VAL A 33 9.37 -0.10 -2.69
CA VAL A 33 8.14 -0.74 -2.22
C VAL A 33 8.42 -2.22 -1.98
N TYR A 34 8.18 -2.66 -0.75
CA TYR A 34 8.29 -4.07 -0.38
C TYR A 34 6.91 -4.70 -0.52
N PHE A 35 6.79 -5.66 -1.44
CA PHE A 35 5.59 -6.45 -1.61
C PHE A 35 5.72 -7.75 -0.81
N GLY A 36 4.68 -8.07 -0.05
CA GLY A 36 4.50 -9.38 0.56
C GLY A 36 3.15 -9.90 0.12
N LEU A 37 3.07 -11.19 -0.18
CA LEU A 37 1.81 -11.88 -0.44
C LEU A 37 1.72 -13.09 0.48
N SER A 38 0.54 -13.30 1.05
CA SER A 38 0.26 -14.49 1.84
C SER A 38 -0.91 -15.25 1.22
N LEU A 39 -0.65 -16.48 0.76
CA LEU A 39 -1.71 -17.35 0.24
C LEU A 39 -2.54 -17.89 1.40
N ILE A 40 -3.84 -17.62 1.35
CA ILE A 40 -4.77 -18.14 2.35
C ILE A 40 -5.37 -19.46 1.84
N GLN A 41 -6.01 -19.43 0.67
CA GLN A 41 -6.77 -20.55 0.12
C GLN A 41 -6.84 -20.51 -1.41
N ILE A 42 -6.93 -21.68 -2.04
CA ILE A 42 -7.24 -21.85 -3.47
C ILE A 42 -8.75 -22.11 -3.61
N LEU A 43 -9.42 -21.32 -4.45
CA LEU A 43 -10.86 -21.37 -4.67
C LEU A 43 -11.24 -22.25 -5.86
N ASP A 44 -10.50 -22.12 -6.96
CA ASP A 44 -10.80 -22.76 -8.24
C ASP A 44 -9.57 -22.81 -9.15
N VAL A 45 -9.47 -23.84 -9.99
CA VAL A 45 -8.36 -24.05 -10.94
C VAL A 45 -8.94 -24.46 -12.29
N ASP A 46 -8.68 -23.65 -13.31
CA ASP A 46 -8.92 -24.00 -14.70
C ASP A 46 -7.58 -24.34 -15.36
N GLU A 47 -7.30 -25.63 -15.50
CA GLU A 47 -6.05 -26.14 -16.05
C GLU A 47 -5.95 -25.92 -17.57
N THR A 48 -7.09 -25.89 -18.27
CA THR A 48 -7.09 -25.69 -19.72
C THR A 48 -6.75 -24.25 -20.07
N ASN A 49 -7.22 -23.29 -19.26
CA ASN A 49 -6.95 -21.87 -19.45
C ASN A 49 -5.84 -21.31 -18.54
N GLN A 50 -5.24 -22.14 -17.68
CA GLN A 50 -4.19 -21.75 -16.71
C GLN A 50 -4.65 -20.63 -15.76
N VAL A 51 -5.91 -20.69 -15.31
CA VAL A 51 -6.49 -19.69 -14.40
C VAL A 51 -6.59 -20.27 -13.00
N LEU A 52 -5.86 -19.65 -12.06
CA LEU A 52 -5.97 -19.94 -10.62
C LEU A 52 -6.76 -18.83 -9.94
N LYS A 53 -7.84 -19.17 -9.24
CA LYS A 53 -8.54 -18.26 -8.35
C LYS A 53 -8.14 -18.58 -6.92
N SER A 54 -7.53 -17.63 -6.22
CA SER A 54 -7.07 -17.80 -4.84
C SER A 54 -7.31 -16.56 -4.00
N ASN A 55 -7.57 -16.75 -2.72
CA ASN A 55 -7.64 -15.68 -1.74
C ASN A 55 -6.25 -15.41 -1.17
N ILE A 56 -5.80 -14.15 -1.25
CA ILE A 56 -4.49 -13.68 -0.81
C ILE A 56 -4.61 -12.47 0.11
N TRP A 57 -3.66 -12.32 1.03
CA TRP A 57 -3.40 -11.10 1.81
C TRP A 57 -2.18 -10.36 1.27
#